data_AF-A0A183KTZ2-F1
#
_entry.id   AF-A0A183KTZ2-F1
#
_cell.length_a   1.000
_cell.length_b   1.000
_cell.length_c   1.000
_cell.angle_alpha   90.00
_cell.angle_beta   90.00
_cell.angle_gamma   90.00
#
_symmetry.space_group_name_H-M   'P 1'
#
loop_
_entity.id
_entity.type
_entity.pdbx_description
1 polymer ?
#
loop_
_entity_poly.entity_id
_entity_poly.type
_entity_poly.pdbx_seq_one_letter_code
_entity_poly.pdbx_strand_id
1 'polypeptide(L)'
;MGTSLTVLPFCAMIHRVGNDVPRLYINREYNDGSTEPGLSSFIMRFMVAGFKQNYMKWGRSDNKRDIFWSGNADDGVVKISELLDWKDDLLRLKEETDSRLNEEFIAKKSHDKILTKSVGND
;
A
#
# COMPACT_ATOMS: atom_id res chain seq x y z
N MET A 1 1.28 -3.18 1.61
CA MET A 1 0.05 -2.85 2.37
C MET A 1 -1.03 -2.42 1.41
N GLY A 2 -2.30 -2.75 1.66
CA GLY A 2 -3.44 -2.23 0.90
C GLY A 2 -3.47 -2.58 -0.60
N THR A 3 -3.00 -3.77 -0.98
CA THR A 3 -2.94 -4.21 -2.39
C THR A 3 -3.36 -5.66 -2.47
N SER A 4 -4.04 -6.07 -3.54
CA SER A 4 -4.42 -7.46 -3.80
C SER A 4 -3.27 -8.32 -4.35
N LEU A 5 -2.13 -7.71 -4.72
CA LEU A 5 -1.00 -8.39 -5.39
C LEU A 5 -1.38 -9.09 -6.72
N THR A 6 -2.34 -8.55 -7.47
CA THR A 6 -2.79 -9.17 -8.74
C THR A 6 -2.22 -8.52 -10.00
N VAL A 7 -1.78 -7.26 -9.94
CA VAL A 7 -1.41 -6.48 -11.13
C VAL A 7 0.09 -6.59 -11.41
N LEU A 8 0.44 -7.16 -12.57
CA LEU A 8 1.80 -7.12 -13.11
C LEU A 8 2.09 -5.75 -13.75
N PRO A 9 3.35 -5.27 -13.70
CA PRO A 9 4.53 -5.92 -13.11
C PRO A 9 4.62 -5.79 -11.58
N PHE A 10 3.79 -4.96 -10.95
CA PHE A 10 3.92 -4.55 -9.55
C PHE A 10 3.94 -5.73 -8.56
N CYS A 11 3.01 -6.69 -8.69
CA CYS A 11 2.93 -7.81 -7.76
C CYS A 11 4.15 -8.75 -7.81
N ALA A 12 4.88 -8.79 -8.93
CA ALA A 12 6.08 -9.62 -9.05
C ALA A 12 7.26 -9.08 -8.22
N MET A 13 7.21 -7.85 -7.70
CA MET A 13 8.26 -7.29 -6.87
C MET A 13 8.48 -8.08 -5.56
N ILE A 14 7.45 -8.74 -5.04
CA ILE A 14 7.58 -9.55 -3.83
C ILE A 14 8.55 -10.73 -4.01
N HIS A 15 8.89 -11.09 -5.26
CA HIS A 15 9.82 -12.17 -5.57
C HIS A 15 11.30 -11.74 -5.61
N ARG A 16 11.57 -10.43 -5.60
CA ARG A 16 12.94 -9.88 -5.70
C ARG A 16 13.68 -9.78 -4.37
N VAL A 17 12.95 -9.81 -3.26
CA VAL A 17 13.49 -9.77 -1.90
C VAL A 17 14.29 -11.04 -1.56
N GLY A 18 15.41 -10.87 -0.83
CA GLY A 18 16.29 -11.97 -0.41
C GLY A 18 15.57 -13.00 0.47
N ASN A 19 16.10 -14.22 0.58
CA ASN A 19 15.41 -15.37 1.21
C ASN A 19 15.12 -15.21 2.70
N ASP A 20 15.88 -14.39 3.42
CA ASP A 20 15.78 -14.22 4.87
C ASP A 20 15.16 -12.88 5.30
N VAL A 21 14.70 -12.06 4.35
CA VAL A 21 14.12 -10.73 4.64
C VAL A 21 12.69 -10.86 5.17
N PRO A 22 12.34 -10.51 6.42
CA PRO A 22 10.95 -10.60 6.87
C PRO A 22 10.01 -9.76 5.98
N ARG A 23 8.80 -10.29 5.69
CA ARG A 23 7.77 -9.57 4.90
C ARG A 23 6.50 -9.50 5.72
N LEU A 24 6.08 -8.27 6.02
CA LEU A 24 4.81 -8.00 6.67
C LEU A 24 3.79 -7.52 5.64
N TYR A 25 2.69 -8.25 5.52
CA TYR A 25 1.59 -7.92 4.65
C TYR A 25 0.38 -7.52 5.47
N ILE A 26 0.11 -6.21 5.47
CA ILE A 26 -1.05 -5.59 6.11
C ILE A 26 -2.12 -5.39 5.04
N ASN A 27 -3.19 -6.17 5.12
CA ASN A 27 -4.31 -6.07 4.18
C ASN A 27 -5.58 -6.70 4.76
N ARG A 28 -6.74 -6.37 4.18
CA ARG A 28 -8.01 -6.98 4.59
C ARG A 28 -8.09 -8.46 4.24
N GLU A 29 -7.49 -8.83 3.11
CA GLU A 29 -7.52 -10.19 2.57
C GLU A 29 -6.11 -10.68 2.25
N TYR A 30 -5.87 -11.96 2.49
CA TYR A 30 -4.61 -12.60 2.16
C TYR A 30 -4.56 -12.99 0.67
N ASN A 31 -3.41 -12.72 0.05
CA ASN A 31 -3.06 -13.16 -1.30
C ASN A 31 -1.56 -13.46 -1.28
N ASP A 32 -1.16 -14.61 -1.81
CA ASP A 32 0.24 -15.06 -1.77
C ASP A 32 1.13 -14.48 -2.88
N GLY A 33 0.55 -13.63 -3.73
CA GLY A 33 1.12 -13.05 -4.93
C GLY A 33 1.17 -14.03 -6.10
N SER A 34 0.39 -15.12 -6.06
CA SER A 34 0.11 -15.91 -7.25
C SER A 34 -0.71 -15.09 -8.24
N THR A 35 -0.26 -15.12 -9.49
CA THR A 35 -0.91 -14.45 -10.63
C THR A 35 -1.54 -15.51 -11.52
N GLU A 36 -2.56 -15.12 -12.30
CA GLU A 36 -3.19 -16.06 -13.22
C GLU A 36 -2.17 -16.71 -14.17
N PRO A 37 -2.35 -18.02 -14.43
CA PRO A 37 -1.50 -18.75 -15.36
C PRO A 37 -1.71 -18.25 -16.78
N GLY A 38 -0.62 -17.98 -17.50
CA GLY A 38 -0.67 -17.56 -18.90
C GLY A 38 0.71 -17.18 -19.43
N LEU A 39 0.91 -17.29 -20.75
CA LEU A 39 2.20 -17.01 -21.39
C LEU A 39 2.63 -15.55 -21.20
N SER A 40 1.69 -14.60 -21.31
CA SER A 40 1.96 -13.17 -21.09
C SER A 40 2.33 -12.87 -19.63
N SER A 41 1.58 -13.43 -18.68
CA SER A 41 1.84 -13.35 -17.23
C SER A 41 3.20 -13.94 -16.87
N PHE A 42 3.56 -15.07 -17.46
CA PHE A 42 4.87 -15.70 -17.33
C PHE A 42 6.00 -14.80 -17.86
N ILE A 43 5.87 -14.27 -19.08
CA ILE A 43 6.88 -13.40 -19.69
C ILE A 43 7.08 -12.13 -18.83
N MET A 44 6.00 -11.47 -18.44
CA MET A 44 6.05 -10.28 -17.57
C MET A 44 6.71 -10.58 -16.22
N ARG A 45 6.28 -11.65 -15.55
CA ARG A 45 6.89 -12.10 -14.29
C ARG A 45 8.38 -12.42 -14.47
N PHE A 46 8.75 -13.09 -15.56
CA PHE A 46 10.15 -13.42 -15.85
C PHE A 46 10.99 -12.15 -16.05
N MET A 47 10.51 -11.16 -16.80
CA MET A 47 11.20 -9.86 -16.93
C MET A 47 11.39 -9.19 -15.56
N VAL A 48 10.39 -9.27 -14.68
CA VAL A 48 10.40 -8.57 -13.40
C VAL A 48 11.09 -9.33 -12.30
N ALA A 49 11.12 -10.66 -12.26
CA ALA A 49 11.62 -11.48 -11.15
C ALA A 49 12.61 -12.59 -11.57
N GLY A 50 12.85 -12.77 -12.87
CA GLY A 50 13.58 -13.91 -13.41
C GLY A 50 12.88 -15.23 -13.07
N PHE A 51 13.67 -16.26 -12.77
CA PHE A 51 13.17 -17.55 -12.33
C PHE A 51 12.82 -17.60 -10.83
N LYS A 52 12.97 -16.50 -10.08
CA LYS A 52 12.67 -16.49 -8.64
C LYS A 52 11.17 -16.53 -8.41
N GLN A 53 10.72 -17.52 -7.65
CA GLN A 53 9.31 -17.67 -7.23
C GLN A 53 9.21 -17.67 -5.70
N ASN A 54 9.34 -16.49 -5.11
CA ASN A 54 9.20 -16.30 -3.67
C ASN A 54 7.78 -15.81 -3.33
N TYR A 55 6.76 -16.66 -3.50
CA TYR A 55 5.40 -16.35 -3.04
C TYR A 55 5.35 -16.14 -1.53
N MET A 56 4.32 -15.47 -1.02
CA MET A 56 4.12 -15.40 0.43
C MET A 56 3.71 -16.77 0.97
N LYS A 57 4.23 -17.11 2.14
CA LYS A 57 4.04 -18.40 2.78
C LYS A 57 3.27 -18.32 4.09
N TRP A 58 2.56 -17.22 4.36
CA TRP A 58 1.78 -17.12 5.59
C TRP A 58 0.79 -18.30 5.71
N GLY A 59 0.68 -18.88 6.90
CA GLY A 59 -0.13 -20.07 7.18
C GLY A 59 0.46 -21.41 6.70
N ARG A 60 1.59 -21.43 5.98
CA ARG A 60 2.27 -22.67 5.58
C ARG A 60 3.21 -23.17 6.67
N SER A 61 3.35 -24.49 6.80
CA SER A 61 4.22 -25.12 7.80
C SER A 61 5.71 -24.81 7.62
N ASP A 62 6.13 -24.50 6.40
CA ASP A 62 7.51 -24.14 6.04
C ASP A 62 7.77 -22.63 6.09
N ASN A 63 6.83 -21.83 6.62
CA ASN A 63 6.97 -20.39 6.74
C ASN A 63 8.01 -20.01 7.80
N LYS A 64 8.91 -19.10 7.45
CA LYS A 64 9.95 -18.58 8.34
C LYS A 64 9.97 -17.06 8.47
N ARG A 65 9.20 -16.33 7.64
CA ARG A 65 9.43 -14.89 7.41
C ARG A 65 8.23 -14.08 6.97
N ASP A 66 7.12 -14.71 6.60
CA ASP A 66 5.96 -14.02 6.05
C ASP A 66 4.88 -13.90 7.12
N ILE A 67 4.53 -12.65 7.46
CA ILE A 67 3.48 -12.33 8.41
C ILE A 67 2.36 -11.65 7.64
N PHE A 68 1.13 -12.13 7.85
CA PHE A 68 -0.08 -11.46 7.41
C PHE A 68 -0.81 -10.91 8.63
N TRP A 69 -1.10 -9.62 8.59
CA TRP A 69 -1.97 -8.96 9.54
C TRP A 69 -3.26 -8.57 8.81
N SER A 70 -4.39 -9.07 9.31
CA SER A 70 -5.70 -8.90 8.69
C SER A 70 -6.41 -7.67 9.26
N GLY A 71 -6.74 -6.71 8.40
CA GLY A 71 -7.51 -5.52 8.77
C GLY A 71 -7.29 -4.33 7.84
N ASN A 72 -7.73 -3.14 8.26
CA ASN A 72 -7.47 -1.92 7.51
C ASN A 72 -6.00 -1.54 7.59
N ALA A 73 -5.46 -0.97 6.51
CA ALA A 73 -4.07 -0.55 6.44
C ALA A 73 -3.72 0.44 7.58
N ASP A 74 -4.59 1.42 7.84
CA ASP A 74 -4.39 2.43 8.88
C ASP A 74 -4.29 1.82 10.28
N ASP A 75 -5.20 0.91 10.62
CA ASP A 75 -5.19 0.18 11.90
C ASP A 75 -3.87 -0.59 12.09
N GLY A 76 -3.39 -1.24 11.02
CA GLY A 76 -2.11 -1.95 11.03
C GLY A 76 -0.91 -1.02 11.21
N VAL A 77 -0.91 0.15 10.56
CA VAL A 77 0.15 1.16 10.71
C VAL A 77 0.15 1.73 12.13
N VAL A 78 -1.02 2.06 12.68
CA VAL A 78 -1.16 2.51 14.07
C VAL A 78 -0.68 1.44 15.05
N LYS A 79 -0.96 0.17 14.77
CA LYS A 79 -0.49 -0.91 15.64
C LYS A 79 1.02 -1.06 15.64
N ILE A 80 1.66 -0.94 14.46
CA ILE A 80 3.12 -1.00 14.35
C ILE A 80 3.76 0.22 15.00
N SER A 81 3.19 1.42 14.81
CA SER A 81 3.72 2.63 15.44
C SER A 81 3.61 2.56 16.97
N GLU A 82 2.55 1.94 17.51
CA GLU A 82 2.45 1.65 18.95
C GLU A 82 3.58 0.74 19.44
N LEU A 83 3.90 -0.33 18.70
CA LEU A 83 4.97 -1.26 19.06
C LEU A 83 6.37 -0.64 18.94
N LEU A 84 6.53 0.38 18.11
CA LEU A 84 7.78 1.11 17.89
C LEU A 84 7.90 2.40 18.71
N ASP A 85 6.89 2.71 19.53
CA ASP A 85 6.81 3.95 20.32
C ASP A 85 6.76 5.23 19.45
N TRP A 86 6.18 5.13 18.26
CA TRP A 86 6.01 6.23 17.28
C TRP A 86 4.56 6.68 17.12
N LYS A 87 3.63 6.10 17.90
CA LYS A 87 2.19 6.33 17.71
C LYS A 87 1.80 7.79 17.84
N ASP A 88 2.26 8.46 18.89
CA ASP A 88 1.89 9.86 19.15
C ASP A 88 2.47 10.79 18.09
N ASP A 89 3.71 10.55 17.66
CA ASP A 89 4.33 11.30 16.57
C ASP A 89 3.60 11.10 15.24
N LEU A 90 3.19 9.87 14.91
CA LEU A 90 2.40 9.57 13.73
C LEU A 90 1.05 10.29 13.74
N LEU A 91 0.34 10.25 14.87
CA LEU A 91 -0.98 10.86 15.01
C LEU A 91 -0.90 12.39 14.95
N ARG A 92 0.11 12.99 15.59
CA ARG A 92 0.39 14.43 15.49
C ARG A 92 0.68 14.85 14.06
N LEU A 93 1.57 14.12 13.36
CA LEU A 93 1.91 14.41 11.95
C LEU A 93 0.66 14.35 11.05
N LYS A 94 -0.21 13.36 11.28
CA LYS A 94 -1.46 13.22 10.54
C LYS A 94 -2.39 14.40 10.79
N GLU A 95 -2.62 14.77 12.05
CA GLU A 95 -3.52 15.86 12.43
C GLU A 95 -3.07 17.20 11.86
N GLU A 96 -1.78 17.54 12.01
CA GLU A 96 -1.20 18.77 11.46
C GLU A 96 -1.32 18.82 9.93
N THR A 97 -1.06 17.68 9.26
CA THR A 97 -1.17 17.58 7.80
C THR A 97 -2.61 17.72 7.32
N ASP A 98 -3.55 17.01 7.96
CA ASP A 98 -4.98 17.06 7.61
C ASP A 98 -5.54 18.48 7.79
N SER A 99 -5.16 19.16 8.87
CA SER A 99 -5.58 20.53 9.17
C SER A 99 -5.13 21.49 8.07
N ARG A 100 -3.83 21.46 7.73
CA ARG A 100 -3.27 22.28 6.65
C ARG A 100 -3.92 22.00 5.29
N LEU A 101 -4.09 20.73 4.93
CA LEU A 101 -4.70 20.36 3.64
C LEU A 101 -6.17 20.78 3.57
N ASN A 102 -6.90 20.72 4.69
CA ASN A 102 -8.28 21.17 4.75
C ASN A 102 -8.39 22.69 4.55
N GLU A 103 -7.50 23.48 5.16
CA GLU A 103 -7.40 24.92 4.93
C GLU A 103 -7.10 25.25 3.46
N GLU A 104 -6.10 24.59 2.86
CA GLU A 104 -5.75 24.74 1.46
C GLU A 104 -6.93 24.38 0.53
N PHE A 105 -7.67 23.32 0.86
CA PHE A 105 -8.84 22.88 0.10
C PHE A 105 -9.98 23.91 0.16
N ILE A 106 -10.28 24.46 1.34
CA ILE A 106 -11.28 25.50 1.53
C ILE A 106 -10.91 26.78 0.78
N ALA A 107 -9.63 27.18 0.84
CA ALA A 107 -9.13 28.35 0.13
C ALA A 107 -9.26 28.22 -1.39
N LYS A 108 -8.86 27.07 -1.96
CA LYS A 108 -9.00 26.78 -3.40
C LYS A 108 -10.47 26.80 -3.83
N LYS A 109 -11.35 26.12 -3.10
CA LYS A 109 -12.79 26.11 -3.40
C LYS A 109 -13.41 27.50 -3.37
N SER A 110 -12.95 28.36 -2.46
CA SER A 110 -13.40 29.75 -2.38
C SER A 110 -12.91 30.58 -3.56
N HIS A 111 -11.66 30.40 -3.97
CA HIS A 111 -11.07 31.06 -5.14
C HIS A 111 -11.78 30.66 -6.45
N ASP A 112 -12.02 29.37 -6.68
CA ASP A 112 -12.70 28.86 -7.88
C ASP A 112 -14.14 29.38 -7.98
N LYS A 113 -14.82 29.55 -6.83
CA LYS A 113 -16.16 30.13 -6.76
C LYS A 113 -16.17 31.62 -7.13
N ILE A 114 -15.09 32.35 -6.84
CA ILE A 114 -14.95 33.76 -7.25
C ILE A 114 -14.75 33.84 -8.76
N LEU A 115 -13.85 33.01 -9.32
CA LEU A 115 -13.56 32.99 -10.76
C LEU A 115 -14.78 32.63 -11.62
N THR A 116 -15.57 31.64 -11.19
CA THR A 116 -16.79 31.25 -11.91
C THR A 116 -17.88 32.31 -11.87
N LYS A 117 -17.98 33.09 -10.80
CA LYS A 117 -18.91 34.23 -10.72
C LYS A 117 -18.48 35.42 -11.59
N SER A 118 -17.18 35.66 -11.76
CA SER A 118 -16.70 36.76 -12.60
C SER A 118 -16.88 36.48 -14.09
N VAL A 119 -16.92 35.23 -14.52
CA VAL A 119 -17.06 34.85 -15.95
C VAL A 119 -18.53 34.78 -16.41
N GLY A 120 -19.48 34.62 -15.49
CA GLY A 120 -20.91 34.52 -15.81
C GLY A 120 -21.68 35.84 -15.83
N ASN A 121 -21.00 36.98 -15.76
CA ASN A 121 -21.60 38.31 -15.63
C ASN A 121 -21.33 39.23 -16.84
N ASP A 122 -20.84 38.65 -17.95
CA ASP A 122 -20.61 39.30 -19.25
C ASP A 122 -21.63 38.83 -20.30
#